data_AF-A0A3D2RNF6-F1
#
_entry.id   AF-A0A3D2RNF6-F1
#
_cell.length_a   1.000
_cell.length_b   1.000
_cell.length_c   1.000
_cell.angle_alpha   90.00
_cell.angle_beta   90.00
_cell.angle_gamma   90.00
#
_symmetry.space_group_name_H-M   'P 1'
#
loop_
_entity.id
_entity.type
_entity.pdbx_description
1 polymer ?
#
loop_
_entity_poly.entity_id
_entity_poly.type
_entity_poly.pdbx_seq_one_letter_code
_entity_poly.pdbx_strand_id
1 'polypeptide(L)'
;MAEEESEVLVNELRTRVERLELLLMIGRMMSATSDQEELINSIALAVGHYLDADRCSIFFHDKMTDELYTHLAVRTDGQADEAILSLEGQQIRIRSDEGIAGHVFQNSEVLNVRDTQVDGRFTGSTDKKTGYATQSILCIPLKNRRGRSIGVLQLLNKQTDPGYFTHDDEIFVRELVEQVGELMELILKRDELEKRNALLEKQMQDLSSIEYLVGDRTTINAAFRHNRSIHYWTGLVGLFLLALMAITSLGMVHYDPWRKVLLALHTGTFLGLGHRYYYFTDAVSILTLLICLSGLLMYVYPPLNRWLKSKKDQILRGKLESAASDERRTNGKRGQS
;
A
#
# COMPACT_ATOMS: atom_id res chain seq x y z
N MET A 1 44.88 -35.48 34.42
CA MET A 1 44.66 -36.18 33.13
C MET A 1 43.25 -36.75 33.02
N ALA A 2 42.88 -37.89 33.61
CA ALA A 2 41.52 -38.45 33.41
C ALA A 2 40.39 -37.59 34.04
N GLU A 3 40.59 -37.03 35.23
CA GLU A 3 39.64 -36.07 35.84
C GLU A 3 39.56 -34.76 35.06
N GLU A 4 40.69 -34.30 34.53
CA GLU A 4 40.83 -33.05 33.78
C GLU A 4 40.19 -33.16 32.39
N GLU A 5 40.35 -34.29 31.69
CA GLU A 5 39.64 -34.62 30.45
C GLU A 5 38.14 -34.79 30.70
N SER A 6 37.74 -35.38 31.83
CA SER A 6 36.32 -35.50 32.21
C SER A 6 35.70 -34.14 32.51
N GLU A 7 36.41 -33.24 33.17
CA GLU A 7 35.93 -31.90 33.52
C GLU A 7 35.78 -31.01 32.28
N VAL A 8 36.75 -31.08 31.35
CA VAL A 8 36.66 -30.41 30.03
C VAL A 8 35.45 -30.93 29.23
N LEU A 9 35.25 -32.25 29.18
CA LEU A 9 34.13 -32.85 28.46
C LEU A 9 32.78 -32.47 29.08
N VAL A 10 32.68 -32.44 30.41
CA VAL A 10 31.47 -32.03 31.13
C VAL A 10 31.16 -30.56 30.87
N ASN A 11 32.16 -29.68 30.86
CA ASN A 11 31.97 -28.27 30.52
C ASN A 11 31.54 -28.08 29.06
N GLU A 12 32.14 -28.80 28.11
CA GLU A 12 31.72 -28.74 26.70
C GLU A 12 30.27 -29.23 26.51
N LEU A 13 29.90 -30.33 27.16
CA LEU A 13 28.53 -30.84 27.15
C LEU A 13 27.55 -29.83 27.76
N ARG A 14 27.92 -29.21 28.88
CA ARG A 14 27.10 -28.19 29.53
C ARG A 14 26.86 -26.99 28.62
N THR A 15 27.91 -26.46 27.98
CA THR A 15 27.78 -25.37 27.02
C THR A 15 26.87 -25.77 25.85
N ARG A 16 27.01 -27.00 25.31
CA ARG A 16 26.12 -27.48 24.24
C ARG A 16 24.66 -27.59 24.69
N VAL A 17 24.39 -28.02 25.92
CA VAL A 17 23.03 -28.06 26.49
C VAL A 17 22.47 -26.65 26.62
N GLU A 18 23.21 -25.71 27.18
CA GLU A 18 22.79 -24.31 27.32
C GLU A 18 22.48 -23.67 25.94
N ARG A 19 23.29 -23.98 24.91
CA ARG A 19 23.03 -23.55 23.52
C ARG A 19 21.70 -24.11 22.99
N LEU A 20 21.46 -25.40 23.17
CA LEU A 20 20.22 -26.06 22.72
C LEU A 20 19.00 -25.53 23.47
N GLU A 21 19.12 -25.25 24.77
CA GLU A 21 18.05 -24.66 25.57
C GLU A 21 17.67 -23.27 25.06
N LEU A 22 18.65 -22.42 24.71
CA LEU A 22 18.36 -21.10 24.13
C LEU A 22 17.64 -21.23 22.78
N LEU A 23 18.12 -22.12 21.91
CA LEU A 23 17.49 -22.39 20.61
C LEU A 23 16.04 -22.89 20.78
N LEU A 24 15.78 -23.77 21.74
CA LEU A 24 14.43 -24.26 22.04
C LEU A 24 13.55 -23.19 22.68
N MET A 25 14.11 -22.31 23.52
CA MET A 25 13.38 -21.19 24.10
C MET A 25 12.94 -20.22 23.01
N ILE A 26 13.85 -19.84 22.12
CA ILE A 26 13.54 -19.04 20.93
C ILE A 26 12.49 -19.78 20.08
N GLY A 27 12.74 -21.06 19.78
CA GLY A 27 11.78 -22.05 19.25
C GLY A 27 10.33 -21.85 19.72
N ARG A 28 10.16 -21.83 21.05
CA ARG A 28 8.86 -21.71 21.72
C ARG A 28 8.29 -20.30 21.66
N MET A 29 9.10 -19.26 21.87
CA MET A 29 8.67 -17.86 21.74
C MET A 29 8.10 -17.59 20.35
N MET A 30 8.74 -18.13 19.31
CA MET A 30 8.24 -18.01 17.93
C MET A 30 6.85 -18.61 17.72
N SER A 31 6.53 -19.69 18.42
CA SER A 31 5.22 -20.37 18.28
C SER A 31 4.12 -19.72 19.12
N ALA A 32 4.49 -19.03 20.20
CA ALA A 32 3.55 -18.49 21.19
C ALA A 32 3.14 -17.03 20.89
N THR A 33 4.05 -16.22 20.37
CA THR A 33 3.83 -14.77 20.25
C THR A 33 3.26 -14.41 18.87
N SER A 34 2.12 -13.72 18.87
CA SER A 34 1.52 -13.18 17.64
C SER A 34 2.06 -11.79 17.30
N ASP A 35 2.58 -11.08 18.31
CA ASP A 35 3.27 -9.79 18.23
C ASP A 35 4.73 -10.01 17.83
N GLN A 36 5.09 -9.44 16.68
CA GLN A 36 6.37 -9.70 16.07
C GLN A 36 7.48 -8.80 16.62
N GLU A 37 7.13 -7.60 17.08
CA GLU A 37 8.09 -6.69 17.70
C GLU A 37 8.54 -7.27 19.04
N GLU A 38 7.60 -7.79 19.83
CA GLU A 38 7.90 -8.45 21.11
C GLU A 38 8.81 -9.68 20.92
N LEU A 39 8.62 -10.45 19.84
CA LEU A 39 9.44 -11.61 19.52
C LEU A 39 10.88 -11.21 19.16
N ILE A 40 11.06 -10.21 18.28
CA ILE A 40 12.40 -9.70 17.93
C ILE A 40 13.12 -9.19 19.18
N ASN A 41 12.39 -8.48 20.04
CA ASN A 41 12.94 -7.93 21.29
C ASN A 41 13.39 -9.01 22.25
N SER A 42 12.55 -10.03 22.44
CA SER A 42 12.85 -11.16 23.31
C SER A 42 14.06 -11.96 22.81
N ILE A 43 14.19 -12.14 21.49
CA ILE A 43 15.37 -12.81 20.91
C ILE A 43 16.63 -11.97 21.14
N ALA A 44 16.61 -10.68 20.79
CA ALA A 44 17.78 -9.82 20.96
C ALA A 44 18.26 -9.76 22.42
N LEU A 45 17.33 -9.67 23.37
CA LEU A 45 17.61 -9.72 24.80
C LEU A 45 18.20 -11.06 25.23
N ALA A 46 17.59 -12.16 24.80
CA ALA A 46 18.08 -13.50 25.14
C ALA A 46 19.51 -13.75 24.62
N VAL A 47 19.82 -13.25 23.42
CA VAL A 47 21.18 -13.31 22.85
C VAL A 47 22.16 -12.42 23.60
N GLY A 48 21.75 -11.18 23.88
CA GLY A 48 22.58 -10.24 24.63
C GLY A 48 22.95 -10.82 25.99
N HIS A 49 21.97 -11.41 26.70
CA HIS A 49 22.17 -12.03 28.01
C HIS A 49 23.09 -13.25 27.93
N TYR A 50 22.84 -14.16 26.97
CA TYR A 50 23.64 -15.36 26.82
C TYR A 50 25.12 -15.05 26.56
N LEU A 51 25.38 -13.92 25.88
CA LEU A 51 26.72 -13.49 25.53
C LEU A 51 27.27 -12.40 26.42
N ASP A 52 26.63 -12.10 27.55
CA ASP A 52 27.04 -11.03 28.48
C ASP A 52 27.41 -9.72 27.75
N ALA A 53 26.69 -9.38 26.69
CA ALA A 53 26.87 -8.10 26.02
C ALA A 53 26.22 -7.00 26.87
N ASP A 54 26.76 -5.80 26.88
CA ASP A 54 26.10 -4.65 27.53
C ASP A 54 24.88 -4.17 26.74
N ARG A 55 24.96 -4.25 25.41
CA ARG A 55 23.88 -3.87 24.51
C ARG A 55 23.77 -4.81 23.34
N CYS A 56 22.54 -5.00 22.88
CA CYS A 56 22.20 -5.75 21.68
C CYS A 56 21.30 -4.88 20.80
N SER A 57 21.62 -4.76 19.52
CA SER A 57 20.89 -3.95 18.56
C SER A 57 20.68 -4.70 17.25
N ILE A 58 19.48 -4.57 16.69
CA ILE A 58 19.14 -5.12 15.38
C ILE A 58 18.85 -3.97 14.44
N PHE A 59 19.62 -3.90 13.36
CA PHE A 59 19.44 -2.96 12.28
C PHE A 59 18.80 -3.65 11.09
N PHE A 60 17.82 -3.01 10.46
CA PHE A 60 17.28 -3.44 9.17
C PHE A 60 17.57 -2.42 8.08
N HIS A 61 17.63 -2.90 6.84
CA HIS A 61 17.88 -2.06 5.68
C HIS A 61 16.59 -1.44 5.16
N ASP A 62 16.52 -0.11 5.20
CA ASP A 62 15.53 0.67 4.48
C ASP A 62 16.00 0.87 3.03
N LYS A 63 15.35 0.15 2.10
CA LYS A 63 15.70 0.23 0.66
C LYS A 63 15.40 1.59 0.03
N MET A 64 14.55 2.40 0.65
CA MET A 64 14.14 3.69 0.09
C MET A 64 15.15 4.78 0.40
N THR A 65 15.68 4.80 1.62
CA THR A 65 16.68 5.80 2.04
C THR A 65 18.12 5.29 1.93
N ASP A 66 18.30 3.99 1.69
CA ASP A 66 19.59 3.29 1.71
C ASP A 66 20.31 3.42 3.08
N GLU A 67 19.53 3.32 4.14
CA GLU A 67 19.99 3.42 5.51
C GLU A 67 19.76 2.12 6.27
N LEU A 68 20.59 1.88 7.27
CA LEU A 68 20.34 0.93 8.34
C LEU A 68 19.68 1.68 9.50
N TYR A 69 18.49 1.23 9.89
CA TYR A 69 17.78 1.76 11.05
C TYR A 69 17.71 0.68 12.13
N THR A 70 17.94 1.05 13.40
CA THR A 70 17.66 0.14 14.51
C THR A 70 16.16 -0.05 14.62
N HIS A 71 15.71 -1.28 14.38
CA HIS A 71 14.39 -1.69 14.83
C HIS A 71 14.35 -1.83 16.35
N LEU A 72 15.50 -2.21 16.91
CA LEU A 72 15.67 -2.37 18.33
C LEU A 72 17.10 -2.03 18.74
N ALA A 73 17.22 -1.33 19.86
CA ALA A 73 18.46 -1.22 20.60
C ALA A 73 18.12 -1.33 22.09
N VAL A 74 18.49 -2.46 22.70
CA VAL A 74 18.20 -2.73 24.11
C VAL A 74 19.49 -2.79 24.90
N ARG A 75 19.42 -2.27 26.11
CA ARG A 75 20.37 -2.61 27.15
C ARG A 75 20.03 -3.99 27.68
N THR A 76 21.04 -4.80 27.89
CA THR A 76 20.84 -6.18 28.35
C THR A 76 20.41 -6.23 29.82
N ASP A 77 20.50 -5.13 30.56
CA ASP A 77 19.93 -5.01 31.91
C ASP A 77 18.40 -4.82 31.94
N GLY A 78 17.75 -4.81 30.77
CA GLY A 78 16.30 -4.65 30.62
C GLY A 78 15.81 -3.21 30.80
N GLN A 79 16.70 -2.25 31.02
CA GLN A 79 16.33 -0.84 31.10
C GLN A 79 16.24 -0.22 29.72
N ALA A 80 15.33 0.73 29.57
CA ALA A 80 15.25 1.51 28.35
C ALA A 80 16.49 2.41 28.21
N ASP A 81 17.03 2.50 27.01
CA ASP A 81 18.13 3.42 26.76
C ASP A 81 17.59 4.84 26.52
N GLU A 82 17.64 5.68 27.55
CA GLU A 82 17.15 7.06 27.49
C GLU A 82 17.78 7.85 26.33
N ALA A 83 19.04 7.58 25.99
CA ALA A 83 19.72 8.20 24.87
C ALA A 83 19.02 7.89 23.53
N ILE A 84 18.53 6.66 23.34
CA ILE A 84 17.84 6.25 22.12
C ILE A 84 16.40 6.73 22.11
N LEU A 85 15.73 6.72 23.27
CA LEU A 85 14.40 7.30 23.42
C LEU A 85 14.35 8.80 23.10
N SER A 86 15.48 9.51 23.30
CA SER A 86 15.60 10.93 22.98
C SER A 86 15.78 11.22 21.48
N LEU A 87 16.06 10.21 20.66
CA LEU A 87 16.23 10.37 19.22
C LEU A 87 14.90 10.55 18.50
N GLU A 88 14.92 11.26 17.38
CA GLU A 88 13.76 11.39 16.50
C GLU A 88 13.35 10.01 15.96
N GLY A 89 12.08 9.65 16.17
CA GLY A 89 11.57 8.32 15.85
C GLY A 89 12.00 7.20 16.82
N GLN A 90 12.80 7.51 17.85
CA GLN A 90 13.34 6.56 18.82
C GLN A 90 14.25 5.49 18.19
N GLN A 91 14.99 5.86 17.14
CA GLN A 91 15.84 4.95 16.36
C GLN A 91 17.17 5.58 16.01
N ILE A 92 18.22 4.76 15.96
CA ILE A 92 19.50 5.10 15.35
C ILE A 92 19.37 4.81 13.84
N ARG A 93 19.71 5.78 13.00
CA ARG A 93 19.85 5.62 11.55
C ARG A 93 21.28 5.96 11.11
N ILE A 94 21.85 5.09 10.30
CA ILE A 94 23.17 5.25 9.67
C ILE A 94 23.09 4.84 8.21
N ARG A 95 24.00 5.32 7.36
CA ARG A 95 24.03 4.86 5.96
C ARG A 95 24.39 3.38 5.88
N SER A 96 23.90 2.69 4.85
CA SER A 96 24.18 1.25 4.65
C SER A 96 25.66 0.94 4.37
N ASP A 97 26.49 1.94 4.11
CA ASP A 97 27.94 1.84 3.88
C ASP A 97 28.79 2.44 5.02
N GLU A 98 28.17 2.92 6.11
CA GLU A 98 28.86 3.60 7.20
C GLU A 98 29.13 2.67 8.39
N GLY A 99 30.34 2.77 8.94
CA GLY A 99 30.70 2.13 10.19
C GLY A 99 30.82 0.60 10.10
N ILE A 100 30.89 -0.04 11.27
CA ILE A 100 30.97 -1.50 11.39
C ILE A 100 29.70 -2.18 10.85
N ALA A 101 28.54 -1.67 11.21
CA ALA A 101 27.25 -2.20 10.76
C ALA A 101 27.09 -2.11 9.23
N GLY A 102 27.46 -0.97 8.62
CA GLY A 102 27.47 -0.83 7.16
C GLY A 102 28.45 -1.79 6.49
N HIS A 103 29.68 -1.91 7.02
CA HIS A 103 30.67 -2.84 6.47
C HIS A 103 30.19 -4.30 6.48
N VAL A 104 29.62 -4.76 7.60
CA VAL A 104 29.06 -6.11 7.74
C VAL A 104 27.85 -6.30 6.82
N PHE A 105 26.99 -5.28 6.70
CA PHE A 105 25.84 -5.32 5.81
C PHE A 105 26.25 -5.49 4.33
N GLN A 106 27.21 -4.68 3.86
CA GLN A 106 27.67 -4.69 2.46
C GLN A 106 28.42 -5.98 2.11
N ASN A 107 29.35 -6.41 2.98
CA ASN A 107 30.21 -7.55 2.68
C ASN A 107 29.56 -8.90 3.06
N SER A 108 28.49 -8.88 3.84
CA SER A 108 27.83 -10.10 4.32
C SER A 108 28.78 -11.03 5.10
N GLU A 109 29.76 -10.45 5.78
CA GLU A 109 30.78 -11.11 6.58
C GLU A 109 30.68 -10.69 8.04
N VAL A 110 30.87 -11.66 8.94
CA VAL A 110 30.89 -11.39 10.39
C VAL A 110 32.12 -10.59 10.75
N LEU A 111 31.96 -9.62 11.65
CA LEU A 111 33.08 -8.87 12.19
C LEU A 111 33.08 -8.89 13.72
N ASN A 112 34.19 -9.35 14.29
CA ASN A 112 34.46 -9.35 15.72
C ASN A 112 35.61 -8.37 16.01
N VAL A 113 35.26 -7.17 16.48
CA VAL A 113 36.17 -6.08 16.81
C VAL A 113 36.43 -6.11 18.31
N ARG A 114 37.67 -6.42 18.69
CA ARG A 114 38.08 -6.48 20.11
C ARG A 114 38.31 -5.11 20.73
N ASP A 115 38.76 -4.15 19.93
CA ASP A 115 38.99 -2.77 20.33
C ASP A 115 38.62 -1.83 19.17
N THR A 116 37.60 -1.01 19.37
CA THR A 116 37.09 -0.04 18.40
C THR A 116 38.05 1.12 18.16
N GLN A 117 38.94 1.44 19.09
CA GLN A 117 39.88 2.57 18.96
C GLN A 117 40.94 2.32 17.89
N VAL A 118 41.24 1.05 17.62
CA VAL A 118 42.24 0.63 16.63
C VAL A 118 41.63 0.17 15.30
N ASP A 119 40.30 0.01 15.22
CA ASP A 119 39.62 -0.39 14.00
C ASP A 119 39.19 0.82 13.17
N GLY A 120 39.87 1.05 12.04
CA GLY A 120 39.60 2.19 11.16
C GLY A 120 38.21 2.21 10.51
N ARG A 121 37.42 1.13 10.61
CA ARG A 121 36.03 1.10 10.13
C ARG A 121 35.06 1.65 11.18
N PHE A 122 35.48 1.80 12.43
CA PHE A 122 34.67 2.40 13.48
C PHE A 122 34.68 3.92 13.36
N THR A 123 33.51 4.53 13.16
CA THR A 123 33.38 6.00 12.95
C THR A 123 33.05 6.77 14.23
N GLY A 124 32.56 6.10 15.27
CA GLY A 124 32.11 6.72 16.52
C GLY A 124 30.98 7.75 16.37
N SER A 125 30.31 7.80 15.21
CA SER A 125 29.26 8.79 14.93
C SER A 125 28.03 8.57 15.81
N THR A 126 27.64 7.30 16.02
CA THR A 126 26.55 6.92 16.93
C THR A 126 26.91 7.21 18.38
N ASP A 127 28.09 6.81 18.84
CA ASP A 127 28.61 7.06 20.20
C ASP A 127 28.55 8.54 20.58
N LYS A 128 28.94 9.43 19.66
CA LYS A 128 28.85 10.89 19.88
C LYS A 128 27.42 11.40 20.04
N LYS A 129 26.45 10.79 19.35
CA LYS A 129 25.02 11.17 19.43
C LYS A 129 24.38 10.65 20.71
N THR A 130 24.73 9.44 21.13
CA THR A 130 24.11 8.77 22.28
C THR A 130 24.86 8.98 23.59
N GLY A 131 26.11 9.46 23.54
CA GLY A 131 27.00 9.55 24.70
C GLY A 131 27.54 8.18 25.18
N TYR A 132 27.31 7.12 24.41
CA TYR A 132 27.79 5.77 24.72
C TYR A 132 29.25 5.59 24.27
N ALA A 133 30.01 4.78 24.99
CA ALA A 133 31.40 4.45 24.66
C ALA A 133 31.52 2.98 24.27
N THR A 134 31.62 2.72 22.98
CA THR A 134 31.77 1.37 22.43
C THR A 134 33.24 0.97 22.43
N GLN A 135 33.59 -0.14 23.06
CA GLN A 135 34.94 -0.71 23.18
C GLN A 135 35.11 -1.99 22.36
N SER A 136 34.16 -2.93 22.45
CA SER A 136 34.17 -4.17 21.67
C SER A 136 32.84 -4.38 20.94
N ILE A 137 32.89 -4.97 19.75
CA ILE A 137 31.73 -5.15 18.87
C ILE A 137 31.77 -6.56 18.26
N LEU A 138 30.67 -7.30 18.36
CA LEU A 138 30.40 -8.45 17.50
C LEU A 138 29.22 -8.09 16.59
N CYS A 139 29.46 -8.02 15.29
CA CYS A 139 28.45 -7.64 14.31
C CYS A 139 28.30 -8.71 13.23
N ILE A 140 27.07 -9.17 13.04
CA ILE A 140 26.74 -10.34 12.23
C ILE A 140 25.63 -9.98 11.24
N PRO A 141 25.76 -10.36 9.96
CA PRO A 141 24.76 -10.07 8.96
C PRO A 141 23.53 -10.96 9.15
N LEU A 142 22.34 -10.33 9.17
CA LEU A 142 21.08 -11.05 9.08
C LEU A 142 20.80 -11.34 7.61
N LYS A 143 20.82 -12.62 7.22
CA LYS A 143 20.64 -13.03 5.83
C LYS A 143 19.27 -13.68 5.64
N ASN A 144 18.68 -13.44 4.47
CA ASN A 144 17.49 -14.19 4.06
C ASN A 144 17.84 -15.52 3.39
N ARG A 145 16.81 -16.31 3.05
CA ARG A 145 16.94 -17.59 2.31
C ARG A 145 17.71 -17.51 0.99
N ARG A 146 17.83 -16.31 0.40
CA ARG A 146 18.58 -16.08 -0.84
C ARG A 146 20.04 -15.67 -0.58
N GLY A 147 20.49 -15.68 0.68
CA GLY A 147 21.82 -15.25 1.09
C GLY A 147 22.03 -13.73 1.06
N ARG A 148 20.98 -12.94 0.82
CA ARG A 148 21.06 -11.47 0.81
C ARG A 148 20.96 -10.94 2.24
N SER A 149 21.86 -10.03 2.60
CA SER A 149 21.78 -9.28 3.85
C SER A 149 20.52 -8.39 3.88
N ILE A 150 19.68 -8.58 4.89
CA ILE A 150 18.46 -7.80 5.16
C ILE A 150 18.66 -6.83 6.33
N GLY A 151 19.77 -6.94 7.03
CA GLY A 151 20.07 -6.20 8.25
C GLY A 151 21.32 -6.74 8.94
N VAL A 152 21.59 -6.25 10.14
CA VAL A 152 22.69 -6.74 10.98
C VAL A 152 22.26 -6.84 12.44
N LEU A 153 22.77 -7.86 13.14
CA LEU A 153 22.75 -7.98 14.59
C LEU A 153 24.07 -7.45 15.13
N GLN A 154 24.02 -6.57 16.13
CA GLN A 154 25.19 -5.95 16.73
C GLN A 154 25.15 -6.11 18.25
N LEU A 155 26.19 -6.71 18.80
CA LEU A 155 26.43 -6.85 20.24
C LEU A 155 27.60 -5.93 20.61
N LEU A 156 27.42 -5.15 21.68
CA LEU A 156 28.39 -4.17 22.13
C LEU A 156 28.89 -4.52 23.53
N ASN A 157 30.18 -4.31 23.77
CA ASN A 157 30.85 -4.37 25.06
C ASN A 157 30.56 -5.66 25.84
N LYS A 158 31.35 -6.71 25.57
CA LYS A 158 31.34 -7.94 26.38
C LYS A 158 31.72 -7.60 27.83
N GLN A 159 30.86 -7.94 28.78
CA GLN A 159 31.02 -7.62 30.20
C GLN A 159 31.90 -8.60 30.96
N THR A 160 32.07 -9.83 30.44
CA THR A 160 32.97 -10.83 31.02
C THR A 160 34.40 -10.68 30.52
N ASP A 161 35.37 -11.14 31.31
CA ASP A 161 36.77 -11.24 30.87
C ASP A 161 36.87 -12.09 29.59
N PRO A 162 37.65 -11.68 28.57
CA PRO A 162 38.63 -10.58 28.54
C PRO A 162 38.11 -9.20 28.10
N GLY A 163 36.79 -8.97 28.09
CA GLY A 163 36.17 -7.71 27.65
C GLY A 163 35.89 -7.63 26.14
N TYR A 164 36.10 -8.72 25.41
CA TYR A 164 35.78 -8.86 24.00
C TYR A 164 35.14 -10.22 23.69
N PHE A 165 34.39 -10.29 22.60
CA PHE A 165 33.73 -11.53 22.16
C PHE A 165 34.76 -12.55 21.65
N THR A 166 34.65 -13.78 22.10
CA THR A 166 35.53 -14.90 21.72
C THR A 166 35.14 -15.49 20.35
N HIS A 167 35.94 -16.43 19.85
CA HIS A 167 35.59 -17.14 18.63
C HIS A 167 34.37 -18.05 18.83
N ASP A 168 34.20 -18.61 20.03
CA ASP A 168 33.04 -19.44 20.36
C ASP A 168 31.74 -18.61 20.37
N ASP A 169 31.80 -17.37 20.85
CA ASP A 169 30.68 -16.42 20.77
C ASP A 169 30.31 -16.15 19.30
N GLU A 170 31.30 -15.98 18.43
CA GLU A 170 31.10 -15.75 17.00
C GLU A 170 30.40 -16.95 16.32
N ILE A 171 30.88 -18.16 16.57
CA ILE A 171 30.29 -19.40 16.04
C ILE A 171 28.84 -19.52 16.52
N PHE A 172 28.61 -19.32 17.81
CA PHE A 172 27.30 -19.43 18.41
C PHE A 172 26.28 -18.48 17.78
N VAL A 173 26.60 -17.19 17.69
CA VAL A 173 25.64 -16.22 17.13
C VAL A 173 25.43 -16.44 15.65
N ARG A 174 26.46 -16.88 14.91
CA ARG A 174 26.32 -17.24 13.50
C ARG A 174 25.28 -18.35 13.31
N GLU A 175 25.39 -19.45 14.06
CA GLU A 175 24.43 -20.56 14.03
C GLU A 175 23.02 -20.11 14.42
N LEU A 176 22.93 -19.23 15.41
CA LEU A 176 21.66 -18.69 15.86
C LEU A 176 20.99 -17.79 14.80
N VAL A 177 21.76 -16.88 14.22
CA VAL A 177 21.30 -15.95 13.18
C VAL A 177 20.88 -16.70 11.92
N GLU A 178 21.51 -17.83 11.58
CA GLU A 178 21.06 -18.68 10.49
C GLU A 178 19.65 -19.24 10.74
N GLN A 179 19.33 -19.62 11.98
CA GLN A 179 18.01 -20.13 12.35
C GLN A 179 16.96 -19.02 12.45
N VAL A 180 17.33 -17.87 12.99
CA VAL A 180 16.42 -16.74 13.23
C VAL A 180 16.29 -15.82 12.00
N GLY A 181 17.25 -15.83 11.08
CA GLY A 181 17.29 -14.93 9.92
C GLY A 181 16.10 -15.12 8.97
N GLU A 182 15.65 -16.37 8.77
CA GLU A 182 14.44 -16.66 8.02
C GLU A 182 13.19 -16.05 8.67
N LEU A 183 13.09 -16.15 9.99
CA LEU A 183 12.00 -15.57 10.76
C LEU A 183 12.03 -14.04 10.68
N MET A 184 13.20 -13.43 10.83
CA MET A 184 13.35 -11.97 10.72
C MET A 184 12.85 -11.47 9.36
N GLU A 185 13.17 -12.19 8.27
CA GLU A 185 12.62 -11.86 6.95
C GLU A 185 11.09 -12.00 6.90
N LEU A 186 10.53 -13.05 7.51
CA LEU A 186 9.08 -13.26 7.57
C LEU A 186 8.37 -12.13 8.31
N ILE A 187 8.92 -11.72 9.46
CA ILE A 187 8.40 -10.62 10.27
C ILE A 187 8.42 -9.32 9.47
N LEU A 188 9.56 -8.97 8.87
CA LEU A 188 9.69 -7.76 8.05
C LEU A 188 8.72 -7.73 6.87
N LYS A 189 8.56 -8.87 6.17
CA LYS A 189 7.61 -8.95 5.06
C LYS A 189 6.17 -8.78 5.51
N ARG A 190 5.83 -9.29 6.70
CA ARG A 190 4.47 -9.14 7.24
C ARG A 190 4.18 -7.69 7.62
N ASP A 191 5.10 -7.00 8.28
CA ASP A 191 4.94 -5.56 8.57
C ASP A 191 4.80 -4.73 7.28
N GLU A 192 5.59 -5.03 6.25
CA GLU A 192 5.44 -4.40 4.92
C GLU A 192 4.04 -4.66 4.32
N LEU A 193 3.52 -5.88 4.45
CA LEU A 193 2.18 -6.23 3.99
C LEU A 193 1.08 -5.53 4.78
N GLU A 194 1.20 -5.42 6.10
CA GLU A 194 0.24 -4.72 6.96
C GLU A 194 0.18 -3.23 6.62
N LYS A 195 1.33 -2.57 6.46
CA LYS A 195 1.41 -1.17 5.99
C LYS A 195 0.79 -0.99 4.59
N ARG A 196 1.03 -1.93 3.69
CA ARG A 196 0.46 -1.90 2.33
C ARG A 196 -1.05 -2.08 2.35
N ASN A 197 -1.57 -2.97 3.20
CA ASN A 197 -3.01 -3.17 3.38
C ASN A 197 -3.68 -1.92 3.95
N ALA A 198 -3.10 -1.30 4.99
CA ALA A 198 -3.62 -0.05 5.55
C ALA A 198 -3.65 1.09 4.51
N LEU A 199 -2.62 1.19 3.65
CA LEU A 199 -2.62 2.14 2.54
C LEU A 199 -3.73 1.85 1.52
N LEU A 200 -3.93 0.58 1.16
CA LEU A 200 -5.00 0.16 0.25
C LEU A 200 -6.38 0.47 0.84
N GLU A 201 -6.60 0.21 2.13
CA GLU A 201 -7.85 0.55 2.82
C GLU A 201 -8.13 2.05 2.77
N LYS A 202 -7.11 2.87 3.03
CA LYS A 202 -7.21 4.33 2.90
C LYS A 202 -7.57 4.76 1.48
N GLN A 203 -6.91 4.17 0.47
CA GLN A 203 -7.24 4.44 -0.94
C GLN A 203 -8.66 4.03 -1.30
N MET A 204 -9.14 2.89 -0.78
CA MET A 204 -10.52 2.44 -0.98
C MET A 204 -11.52 3.39 -0.31
N GLN A 205 -11.21 3.89 0.88
CA GLN A 205 -12.04 4.85 1.58
C GLN A 205 -12.13 6.18 0.80
N ASP A 206 -11.00 6.69 0.31
CA ASP A 206 -10.96 7.90 -0.53
C ASP A 206 -11.78 7.72 -1.81
N LEU A 207 -11.63 6.59 -2.51
CA LEU A 207 -12.43 6.25 -3.69
C LEU A 207 -13.92 6.11 -3.37
N SER A 208 -14.29 5.52 -2.24
CA SER A 208 -15.70 5.38 -1.83
C SER A 208 -16.34 6.74 -1.54
N SER A 209 -15.58 7.71 -1.01
CA SER A 209 -16.07 9.07 -0.77
C SER A 209 -16.33 9.81 -2.08
N ILE A 210 -15.50 9.57 -3.10
CA ILE A 210 -15.73 10.05 -4.47
C ILE A 210 -16.93 9.36 -5.09
N GLU A 211 -17.08 8.04 -4.92
CA GLU A 211 -18.25 7.31 -5.42
C GLU A 211 -19.54 7.71 -4.70
N TYR A 212 -19.46 8.10 -3.43
CA TYR A 212 -20.55 8.69 -2.64
C TYR A 212 -20.89 10.12 -3.11
N LEU A 213 -19.90 10.95 -3.47
CA LEU A 213 -20.10 12.26 -4.10
C LEU A 213 -20.67 12.15 -5.52
N VAL A 214 -20.25 11.15 -6.30
CA VAL A 214 -20.87 10.78 -7.58
C VAL A 214 -22.26 10.15 -7.35
N GLY A 215 -22.46 9.58 -6.16
CA GLY A 215 -23.72 9.09 -5.60
C GLY A 215 -24.71 10.20 -5.24
N ASP A 216 -24.28 11.46 -5.15
CA ASP A 216 -25.15 12.65 -5.16
C ASP A 216 -25.74 12.93 -6.56
N ARG A 217 -26.08 11.83 -7.24
CA ARG A 217 -26.96 11.74 -8.39
C ARG A 217 -28.33 12.34 -8.14
N THR A 218 -28.68 12.83 -6.94
CA THR A 218 -29.96 13.52 -6.74
C THR A 218 -29.99 14.83 -7.50
N THR A 219 -28.91 15.62 -7.46
CA THR A 219 -28.79 16.91 -8.14
C THR A 219 -28.59 16.74 -9.64
N ILE A 220 -27.72 15.80 -10.05
CA ILE A 220 -27.49 15.47 -11.45
C ILE A 220 -28.76 14.86 -12.08
N ASN A 221 -29.43 13.90 -11.42
CA ASN A 221 -30.70 13.36 -11.94
C ASN A 221 -31.85 14.37 -11.87
N ALA A 222 -31.83 15.32 -10.92
CA ALA A 222 -32.79 16.42 -10.89
C ALA A 222 -32.57 17.37 -12.08
N ALA A 223 -31.32 17.74 -12.36
CA ALA A 223 -30.96 18.53 -13.54
C ALA A 223 -31.32 17.81 -14.84
N PHE A 224 -31.04 16.50 -14.95
CA PHE A 224 -31.46 15.70 -16.11
C PHE A 224 -32.98 15.57 -16.24
N ARG A 225 -33.72 15.43 -15.13
CA ARG A 225 -35.21 15.42 -15.15
C ARG A 225 -35.77 16.76 -15.59
N HIS A 226 -35.20 17.86 -15.09
CA HIS A 226 -35.61 19.21 -15.48
C HIS A 226 -35.33 19.46 -16.96
N ASN A 227 -34.12 19.10 -17.44
CA ASN A 227 -33.77 19.21 -18.84
C ASN A 227 -34.67 18.35 -19.75
N ARG A 228 -35.00 17.12 -19.31
CA ARG A 228 -35.95 16.25 -20.03
C ARG A 228 -37.36 16.86 -20.09
N SER A 229 -37.81 17.52 -19.03
CA SER A 229 -39.09 18.24 -19.02
C SER A 229 -39.09 19.40 -20.02
N ILE A 230 -38.03 20.20 -20.05
CA ILE A 230 -37.87 21.31 -21.02
C ILE A 230 -37.89 20.77 -22.46
N HIS A 231 -37.16 19.68 -22.74
CA HIS A 231 -37.16 19.06 -24.07
C HIS A 231 -38.52 18.45 -24.47
N TYR A 232 -39.27 17.90 -23.51
CA TYR A 232 -40.62 17.39 -23.77
C TYR A 232 -41.59 18.52 -24.15
N TRP A 233 -41.59 19.61 -23.38
CA TRP A 233 -42.47 20.76 -23.65
C TRP A 233 -42.11 21.47 -24.96
N THR A 234 -40.82 21.66 -25.24
CA THR A 234 -40.37 22.24 -26.52
C THR A 234 -40.74 21.36 -27.72
N GLY A 235 -40.63 20.03 -27.59
CA GLY A 235 -41.08 19.09 -28.62
C GLY A 235 -42.60 19.11 -28.85
N LEU A 236 -43.39 19.19 -27.78
CA LEU A 236 -44.85 19.24 -27.85
C LEU A 236 -45.34 20.55 -28.50
N VAL A 237 -44.70 21.68 -28.18
CA VAL A 237 -44.93 22.97 -28.85
C VAL A 237 -44.54 22.88 -30.34
N GLY A 238 -43.41 22.26 -30.68
CA GLY A 238 -43.01 22.04 -32.06
C GLY A 238 -44.02 21.22 -32.86
N LEU A 239 -44.57 20.16 -32.27
CA LEU A 239 -45.58 19.31 -32.91
C LEU A 239 -46.91 20.04 -33.11
N PHE A 240 -47.31 20.89 -32.14
CA PHE A 240 -48.46 21.77 -32.28
C PHE A 240 -48.28 22.80 -33.42
N LEU A 241 -47.10 23.40 -33.54
CA LEU A 241 -46.79 24.34 -34.62
C LEU A 241 -46.83 23.65 -36.00
N LEU A 242 -46.31 22.42 -36.11
CA LEU A 242 -46.41 21.63 -37.35
C LEU A 242 -47.87 21.30 -37.71
N ALA A 243 -48.68 20.91 -36.72
CA ALA A 243 -50.11 20.66 -36.93
C ALA A 243 -50.84 21.93 -37.37
N LEU A 244 -50.53 23.09 -36.77
CA LEU A 244 -51.08 24.39 -37.18
C LEU A 244 -50.67 24.74 -38.61
N MET A 245 -49.41 24.51 -38.98
CA MET A 245 -48.93 24.70 -40.36
C MET A 245 -49.67 23.79 -41.35
N ALA A 246 -49.91 22.52 -41.00
CA ALA A 246 -50.65 21.59 -41.84
C ALA A 246 -52.12 22.01 -42.02
N ILE A 247 -52.80 22.40 -40.93
CA ILE A 247 -54.21 22.85 -40.96
C ILE A 247 -54.35 24.14 -41.77
N THR A 248 -53.46 25.11 -41.56
CA THR A 248 -53.47 26.36 -42.33
C THR A 248 -53.18 26.13 -43.80
N SER A 249 -52.25 25.22 -44.13
CA SER A 249 -51.99 24.80 -45.51
C SER A 249 -53.22 24.17 -46.17
N LEU A 250 -53.95 23.31 -45.46
CA LEU A 250 -55.15 22.65 -45.97
C LEU A 250 -56.32 23.65 -46.12
N GLY A 251 -56.49 24.55 -45.15
CA GLY A 251 -57.51 25.60 -45.19
C GLY A 251 -57.34 26.57 -46.36
N MET A 252 -56.09 26.90 -46.74
CA MET A 252 -55.79 27.73 -47.91
C MET A 252 -56.23 27.08 -49.25
N VAL A 253 -56.36 25.76 -49.29
CA VAL A 253 -56.80 25.03 -50.50
C VAL A 253 -58.32 24.98 -50.62
N HIS A 254 -59.07 25.06 -49.52
CA HIS A 254 -60.52 24.85 -49.52
C HIS A 254 -61.39 26.08 -49.21
N TYR A 255 -60.84 27.14 -48.58
CA TYR A 255 -61.63 28.31 -48.17
C TYR A 255 -61.03 29.63 -48.66
N ASP A 256 -61.60 30.17 -49.73
CA ASP A 256 -61.16 31.39 -50.41
C ASP A 256 -61.30 32.71 -49.58
N PRO A 257 -62.35 32.92 -48.75
CA PRO A 257 -62.50 34.15 -47.97
C PRO A 257 -61.42 34.35 -46.90
N TRP A 258 -60.87 33.24 -46.38
CA TRP A 258 -59.91 33.23 -45.27
C TRP A 258 -58.46 33.10 -45.74
N ARG A 259 -58.23 33.00 -47.06
CA ARG A 259 -56.92 32.68 -47.64
C ARG A 259 -55.81 33.63 -47.22
N LYS A 260 -56.09 34.94 -47.17
CA LYS A 260 -55.11 35.96 -46.72
C LYS A 260 -54.76 35.83 -45.24
N VAL A 261 -55.73 35.52 -44.39
CA VAL A 261 -55.54 35.36 -42.94
C VAL A 261 -54.78 34.07 -42.65
N LEU A 262 -55.14 32.97 -43.33
CA LEU A 262 -54.46 31.69 -43.21
C LEU A 262 -53.02 31.74 -43.73
N LEU A 263 -52.78 32.45 -44.84
CA LEU A 263 -51.43 32.69 -45.36
C LEU A 263 -50.59 33.49 -44.36
N ALA A 264 -51.18 34.50 -43.72
CA ALA A 264 -50.49 35.31 -42.72
C ALA A 264 -50.16 34.53 -41.44
N LEU A 265 -51.02 33.58 -41.05
CA LEU A 265 -50.78 32.68 -39.92
C LEU A 265 -49.73 31.62 -40.25
N HIS A 266 -49.77 31.08 -41.48
CA HIS A 266 -48.85 30.04 -41.96
C HIS A 266 -47.41 30.56 -42.15
N THR A 267 -47.26 31.79 -42.62
CA THR A 267 -45.96 32.41 -42.89
C THR A 267 -45.42 33.25 -41.72
N GLY A 268 -46.21 33.43 -40.65
CA GLY A 268 -45.81 34.21 -39.47
C GLY A 268 -45.73 35.72 -39.71
N THR A 269 -46.26 36.24 -40.82
CA THR A 269 -46.16 37.66 -41.21
C THR A 269 -46.88 38.61 -40.26
N PHE A 270 -47.73 38.10 -39.36
CA PHE A 270 -48.35 38.88 -38.29
C PHE A 270 -47.33 39.47 -37.30
N LEU A 271 -46.12 38.90 -37.20
CA LEU A 271 -45.04 39.35 -36.31
C LEU A 271 -44.14 40.44 -36.94
N GLY A 272 -44.47 40.96 -38.13
CA GLY A 272 -43.76 42.11 -38.72
C GLY A 272 -42.42 41.80 -39.40
N LEU A 273 -42.05 40.53 -39.57
CA LEU A 273 -40.84 40.12 -40.28
C LEU A 273 -41.09 40.06 -41.80
N GLY A 274 -41.07 41.23 -42.43
CA GLY A 274 -41.31 41.40 -43.85
C GLY A 274 -40.13 40.95 -44.74
N HIS A 275 -40.50 40.40 -45.91
CA HIS A 275 -39.80 40.45 -47.20
C HIS A 275 -38.95 39.28 -47.75
N ARG A 276 -38.81 38.11 -47.09
CA ARG A 276 -38.25 36.89 -47.76
C ARG A 276 -39.03 35.62 -47.39
N TYR A 277 -40.16 35.43 -48.07
CA TYR A 277 -41.18 34.41 -47.79
C TYR A 277 -40.70 32.95 -47.77
N TYR A 278 -39.75 32.55 -48.64
CA TYR A 278 -39.32 31.15 -48.75
C TYR A 278 -38.21 30.74 -47.77
N TYR A 279 -37.25 31.64 -47.51
CA TYR A 279 -36.14 31.34 -46.59
C TYR A 279 -36.61 31.20 -45.14
N PHE A 280 -37.66 31.92 -44.76
CA PHE A 280 -38.18 31.89 -43.39
C PHE A 280 -38.94 30.60 -43.09
N THR A 281 -39.79 30.12 -44.01
CA THR A 281 -40.50 28.85 -43.85
C THR A 281 -39.55 27.66 -43.79
N ASP A 282 -38.49 27.66 -44.61
CA ASP A 282 -37.47 26.61 -44.58
C ASP A 282 -36.63 26.67 -43.30
N ALA A 283 -36.25 27.87 -42.84
CA ALA A 283 -35.50 28.04 -41.59
C ALA A 283 -36.32 27.60 -40.36
N VAL A 284 -37.61 27.94 -40.31
CA VAL A 284 -38.52 27.49 -39.25
C VAL A 284 -38.68 25.97 -39.30
N SER A 285 -38.88 25.37 -40.48
CA SER A 285 -39.00 23.92 -40.63
C SER A 285 -37.74 23.16 -40.21
N ILE A 286 -36.55 23.67 -40.58
CA ILE A 286 -35.25 23.09 -40.18
C ILE A 286 -35.06 23.21 -38.66
N LEU A 287 -35.39 24.36 -38.07
CA LEU A 287 -35.30 24.57 -36.63
C LEU A 287 -36.24 23.63 -35.87
N THR A 288 -37.48 23.46 -36.36
CA THR A 288 -38.43 22.50 -35.78
C THR A 288 -37.93 21.06 -35.91
N LEU A 289 -37.31 20.69 -37.03
CA LEU A 289 -36.73 19.36 -37.24
C LEU A 289 -35.55 19.08 -36.29
N LEU A 290 -34.67 20.07 -36.06
CA LEU A 290 -33.57 19.97 -35.10
C LEU A 290 -34.07 19.82 -33.66
N ILE A 291 -35.12 20.55 -33.29
CA ILE A 291 -35.75 20.42 -31.97
C ILE A 291 -36.33 19.00 -31.79
N CYS A 292 -37.05 18.49 -32.79
CA CYS A 292 -37.58 17.13 -32.78
C CYS A 292 -36.47 16.05 -32.71
N LEU A 293 -35.38 16.22 -33.45
CA LEU A 293 -34.24 15.29 -33.44
C LEU A 293 -33.54 15.28 -32.06
N SER A 294 -33.40 16.45 -31.42
CA SER A 294 -32.85 16.54 -30.06
C SER A 294 -33.72 15.80 -29.03
N GLY A 295 -35.06 15.91 -29.16
CA GLY A 295 -36.01 15.21 -28.32
C GLY A 295 -35.95 13.68 -28.50
N LEU A 296 -35.79 13.21 -29.74
CA LEU A 296 -35.65 11.79 -30.05
C LEU A 296 -34.37 11.19 -29.42
N LEU A 297 -33.23 11.86 -29.58
CA LEU A 297 -31.95 11.43 -29.01
C LEU A 297 -32.03 11.29 -27.48
N MET A 298 -32.73 12.21 -26.80
CA MET A 298 -32.93 12.15 -25.36
C MET A 298 -33.85 11.00 -24.91
N TYR A 299 -34.73 10.48 -25.78
CA TYR A 299 -35.59 9.33 -25.45
C TYR A 299 -34.87 8.00 -25.66
N VAL A 300 -33.98 7.93 -26.66
CA VAL A 300 -33.18 6.74 -26.99
C VAL A 300 -32.00 6.56 -26.04
N TYR A 301 -31.42 7.65 -25.53
CA TYR A 301 -30.22 7.58 -24.69
C TYR A 301 -30.41 6.84 -23.35
N PRO A 302 -31.48 7.04 -22.55
CA PRO A 302 -31.66 6.35 -21.26
C PRO A 302 -31.78 4.81 -21.34
N PRO A 303 -32.54 4.20 -22.26
CA PRO A 303 -32.56 2.74 -22.41
C PRO A 303 -31.22 2.21 -22.93
N LEU A 304 -30.54 2.93 -23.85
CA LEU A 304 -29.23 2.55 -24.35
C LEU A 304 -28.17 2.53 -23.23
N ASN A 305 -28.17 3.57 -22.38
CA ASN A 305 -27.26 3.66 -21.23
C ASN A 305 -27.53 2.56 -20.19
N ARG A 306 -28.80 2.24 -19.92
CA ARG A 306 -29.17 1.11 -19.03
C ARG A 306 -28.67 -0.22 -19.57
N TRP A 307 -28.81 -0.44 -20.88
CA TRP A 307 -28.32 -1.65 -21.54
C TRP A 307 -26.80 -1.78 -21.48
N LEU A 308 -26.06 -0.69 -21.77
CA LEU A 308 -24.60 -0.64 -21.68
C LEU A 308 -24.10 -0.93 -20.25
N LYS A 309 -24.77 -0.37 -19.24
CA LYS A 309 -24.41 -0.59 -17.84
C LYS A 309 -24.63 -2.05 -17.41
N SER A 310 -25.75 -2.65 -17.80
CA SER A 310 -26.03 -4.07 -17.54
C SER A 310 -24.99 -5.00 -18.19
N LYS A 311 -24.56 -4.70 -19.42
CA LYS A 311 -23.46 -5.40 -20.10
C LYS A 311 -22.15 -5.29 -19.35
N LYS A 312 -21.79 -4.09 -18.87
CA LYS A 312 -20.56 -3.84 -18.09
C LYS A 312 -20.56 -4.65 -16.79
N ASP A 313 -21.67 -4.66 -16.05
CA ASP A 313 -21.77 -5.37 -14.78
C ASP A 313 -21.70 -6.89 -14.95
N GLN A 314 -22.27 -7.45 -16.04
CA GLN A 314 -22.11 -8.87 -16.38
C GLN A 314 -20.65 -9.24 -16.65
N ILE A 315 -19.91 -8.41 -17.38
CA ILE A 315 -18.49 -8.66 -17.70
C ILE A 315 -17.64 -8.62 -16.43
N LEU A 316 -17.91 -7.67 -15.52
CA LEU A 316 -17.18 -7.56 -14.25
C LEU A 316 -17.42 -8.76 -13.34
N ARG A 317 -18.68 -9.23 -13.23
CA ARG A 317 -18.99 -10.45 -12.46
C ARG A 317 -18.30 -11.69 -13.01
N GLY A 318 -18.30 -11.87 -14.34
CA GLY A 318 -17.61 -12.99 -14.98
C GLY A 318 -16.09 -12.99 -14.70
N LYS A 319 -15.45 -11.82 -14.66
CA LYS A 319 -14.02 -11.69 -14.31
C LYS A 319 -13.72 -11.99 -12.84
N LEU A 320 -14.62 -11.60 -11.94
CA LEU A 320 -14.48 -11.91 -10.50
C LEU A 320 -14.67 -13.41 -10.23
N GLU A 321 -15.65 -14.03 -10.88
CA GLU A 321 -15.88 -15.48 -10.79
C GLU A 321 -14.72 -16.29 -11.37
N SER A 322 -14.13 -15.86 -12.49
CA SER A 322 -12.94 -16.52 -13.04
C SER A 322 -11.74 -16.41 -12.09
N ALA A 323 -11.49 -15.23 -11.52
CA ALA A 323 -10.40 -15.02 -10.56
C ALA A 323 -10.57 -15.88 -9.29
N ALA A 324 -11.79 -15.94 -8.73
CA ALA A 324 -12.10 -16.78 -7.58
C ALA A 324 -11.97 -18.30 -7.90
N SER A 325 -12.27 -18.70 -9.13
CA SER A 325 -12.12 -20.10 -9.57
C SER A 325 -10.65 -20.52 -9.74
N ASP A 326 -9.79 -19.62 -10.23
CA ASP A 326 -8.36 -19.85 -10.33
C ASP A 326 -7.69 -19.91 -8.95
N GLU A 327 -8.10 -19.05 -8.03
CA GLU A 327 -7.62 -19.06 -6.64
C GLU A 327 -7.97 -20.35 -5.89
N ARG A 328 -9.19 -20.87 -6.08
CA ARG A 328 -9.60 -22.19 -5.55
C ARG A 328 -8.80 -23.34 -6.16
N ARG A 329 -8.48 -23.27 -7.45
CA ARG A 329 -7.63 -24.29 -8.12
C ARG A 329 -6.19 -24.24 -7.62
N THR A 330 -5.64 -23.06 -7.34
CA THR A 330 -4.29 -22.93 -6.78
C THR A 330 -4.21 -23.40 -5.33
N ASN A 331 -5.23 -23.14 -4.51
CA ASN A 331 -5.27 -23.62 -3.12
C ASN A 331 -5.55 -25.13 -3.03
N GLY A 332 -6.39 -25.68 -3.91
CA GLY A 332 -6.63 -27.13 -3.96
C GLY A 332 -5.39 -27.95 -4.32
N LYS A 333 -4.48 -27.39 -5.13
CA LYS A 333 -3.20 -28.04 -5.46
C LYS A 333 -2.16 -27.98 -4.34
N ARG A 334 -2.25 -27.01 -3.43
CA ARG A 334 -1.36 -26.90 -2.25
C ARG A 334 -1.77 -27.78 -1.08
N GLY A 335 -3.01 -28.24 -1.02
CA GLY A 335 -3.50 -29.15 0.03
C GLY A 335 -3.33 -30.65 -0.25
N GLN A 336 -2.70 -31.01 -1.38
CA GLN A 336 -2.48 -32.40 -1.81
C GLN A 336 -1.01 -32.79 -2.00
N SER A 337 -0.06 -31.89 -1.69
CA SER A 337 1.37 -32.23 -1.53
C SER A 337 1.76 -32.01 -0.08
#